data_AF-A0AAN7B5W6-F1
#
_entry.id   AF-A0AAN7B5W6-F1
#
_cell.length_a   1.000
_cell.length_b   1.000
_cell.length_c   1.000
_cell.angle_alpha   90.00
_cell.angle_beta   90.00
_cell.angle_gamma   90.00
#
_symmetry.space_group_name_H-M   'P 1'
#
loop_
_entity.id
_entity.type
_entity.pdbx_description
1 polymer ?
#
loop_
_entity_poly.entity_id
_entity_poly.type
_entity_poly.pdbx_seq_one_letter_code
_entity_poly.pdbx_strand_id
1 'polypeptide(L)'
;MPRSREAKGNRDPKGDDPPQNCTVEWPDDCKDKKGCIVSAILNYTNILLDTSDQDKRKVDRKNATMFLLHLIGDLHQPLHAMGFEEGGNGVKVCWNKERNPTCEHSNLNLHSVWDGRIIHKLRGLPASMDNPREKVAAKQWADELFERAQSRATTNGPEDECADVTAGEECILQWTKESNALVCSHVLARGVKFVDKNDLSEEYYEENKELAEEQVAKAGVRLAAWLNAIAEQIQPEEHEGHLGMASKKGKVMIGDL
;
A
#
# COMPACT_ATOMS: atom_id res chain seq x y z
N MET A 1 17.13 -5.68 -4.62
CA MET A 1 15.78 -5.08 -4.61
C MET A 1 15.96 -3.58 -4.74
N PRO A 2 15.39 -2.91 -5.75
CA PRO A 2 15.19 -1.47 -5.62
C PRO A 2 14.33 -1.31 -4.36
N ARG A 3 14.85 -0.61 -3.35
CA ARG A 3 14.05 -0.23 -2.19
C ARG A 3 12.80 0.46 -2.75
N SER A 4 11.67 0.30 -2.09
CA SER A 4 10.50 1.17 -2.14
C SER A 4 10.92 2.60 -1.82
N ARG A 5 11.70 3.19 -2.74
CA ARG A 5 11.98 4.60 -2.74
C ARG A 5 10.62 5.17 -3.06
N GLU A 6 10.03 5.70 -2.00
CA GLU A 6 8.88 6.59 -1.84
C GLU A 6 8.63 7.43 -3.11
N ALA A 7 7.62 8.29 -3.12
CA ALA A 7 7.66 9.44 -4.02
C ALA A 7 8.90 10.32 -3.70
N LYS A 8 10.12 9.86 -4.01
CA LYS A 8 11.38 10.57 -3.88
C LYS A 8 11.51 11.52 -5.07
N GLY A 9 10.53 12.43 -5.18
CA GLY A 9 10.80 13.77 -5.66
C GLY A 9 11.67 14.44 -4.59
N ASN A 10 12.90 14.80 -4.94
CA ASN A 10 13.83 15.42 -4.00
C ASN A 10 13.38 16.87 -3.73
N ARG A 11 12.53 17.04 -2.72
CA ARG A 11 11.97 18.22 -2.04
C ARG A 11 10.51 17.93 -1.75
N ASP A 12 9.98 18.39 -0.60
CA ASP A 12 8.53 18.44 -0.35
C ASP A 12 7.78 18.67 -1.66
N PRO A 13 6.79 17.82 -2.03
CA PRO A 13 5.81 18.15 -3.05
C PRO A 13 5.45 19.61 -2.85
N LYS A 14 5.62 20.46 -3.87
CA LYS A 14 5.42 21.91 -3.68
C LYS A 14 4.00 22.17 -3.18
N GLY A 15 3.83 22.36 -1.87
CA GLY A 15 2.55 22.61 -1.23
C GLY A 15 2.11 21.58 -0.18
N ASP A 16 2.73 20.39 -0.09
CA ASP A 16 2.46 19.44 1.00
C ASP A 16 3.06 19.99 2.32
N ASP A 17 2.20 20.32 3.28
CA ASP A 17 2.52 20.95 4.57
C ASP A 17 1.61 20.35 5.65
N PRO A 18 1.83 19.09 6.05
CA PRO A 18 0.96 18.42 6.98
C PRO A 18 1.05 19.00 8.41
N PRO A 19 -0.07 19.10 9.14
CA PRO A 19 -1.41 18.63 8.76
C PRO A 19 -2.28 19.65 8.02
N GLN A 20 -1.75 20.81 7.64
CA GLN A 20 -2.55 21.90 7.06
C GLN A 20 -2.95 21.61 5.61
N ASN A 21 -2.04 21.03 4.83
CA ASN A 21 -2.30 20.70 3.43
C ASN A 21 -1.62 19.38 3.07
N CYS A 22 -2.39 18.43 2.53
CA CYS A 22 -1.88 17.18 2.00
C CYS A 22 -2.34 17.06 0.55
N THR A 23 -1.39 17.11 -0.38
CA THR A 23 -1.65 17.09 -1.81
C THR A 23 -0.66 16.20 -2.55
N VAL A 24 -1.15 15.56 -3.61
CA VAL A 24 -0.33 14.82 -4.58
C VAL A 24 -0.53 15.45 -5.95
N GLU A 25 0.54 16.03 -6.48
CA GLU A 25 0.58 16.72 -7.76
C GLU A 25 1.28 15.84 -8.81
N TRP A 26 0.48 15.30 -9.72
CA TRP A 26 0.97 14.53 -10.85
C TRP A 26 1.09 15.40 -12.12
N PRO A 27 2.18 15.29 -12.91
CA PRO A 27 3.32 14.41 -12.71
C PRO A 27 4.44 14.99 -11.84
N ASP A 28 4.29 16.21 -11.31
CA ASP A 28 5.35 16.97 -10.64
C ASP A 28 6.08 16.21 -9.52
N ASP A 29 5.35 15.50 -8.66
CA ASP A 29 5.91 14.74 -7.54
C ASP A 29 6.65 13.45 -7.98
N CYS A 30 6.49 13.07 -9.25
CA CYS A 30 7.11 11.89 -9.85
C CYS A 30 8.15 12.20 -10.94
N LYS A 31 8.43 13.49 -11.23
CA LYS A 31 9.30 13.93 -12.34
C LYS A 31 10.79 13.56 -12.19
N ASP A 32 11.24 13.01 -11.06
CA ASP A 32 12.63 12.56 -10.92
C ASP A 32 12.93 11.42 -11.92
N LYS A 33 14.13 11.41 -12.50
CA LYS A 33 14.64 10.35 -13.38
C LYS A 33 14.58 8.95 -12.76
N LYS A 34 14.49 8.87 -11.43
CA LYS A 34 14.34 7.61 -10.69
C LYS A 34 12.90 7.05 -10.70
N GLY A 35 11.91 7.86 -11.06
CA GLY A 35 10.49 7.54 -10.92
C GLY A 35 10.01 7.55 -9.46
N CYS A 36 8.73 7.24 -9.29
CA CYS A 36 8.02 7.10 -8.01
C CYS A 36 7.13 5.84 -8.02
N ILE A 37 6.48 5.55 -6.89
CA ILE A 37 5.55 4.42 -6.73
C ILE A 37 4.47 4.35 -7.83
N VAL A 38 3.87 5.49 -8.21
CA VAL A 38 2.88 5.58 -9.29
C VAL A 38 3.45 5.09 -10.61
N SER A 39 4.56 5.70 -11.05
CA SER A 39 5.22 5.30 -12.30
C SER A 39 5.70 3.85 -12.29
N ALA A 40 6.09 3.32 -11.13
CA ALA A 40 6.55 1.94 -10.98
C ALA A 40 5.37 0.96 -11.14
N ILE A 41 4.23 1.22 -10.49
CA ILE A 41 3.02 0.41 -10.64
C ILE A 41 2.55 0.41 -12.10
N LEU A 42 2.51 1.56 -12.76
CA LEU A 42 2.15 1.66 -14.18
C LEU A 42 3.11 0.87 -15.07
N ASN A 43 4.42 1.01 -14.84
CA ASN A 43 5.44 0.30 -15.60
C ASN A 43 5.34 -1.24 -15.43
N TYR A 44 5.21 -1.73 -14.20
CA TYR A 44 5.09 -3.17 -13.95
C TYR A 44 3.75 -3.73 -14.45
N THR A 45 2.67 -2.94 -14.41
CA THR A 45 1.40 -3.29 -15.04
C THR A 45 1.58 -3.47 -16.55
N ASN A 46 2.26 -2.53 -17.22
CA ASN A 46 2.54 -2.64 -18.66
C ASN A 46 3.40 -3.86 -19.03
N ILE A 47 4.37 -4.23 -18.19
CA ILE A 47 5.16 -5.46 -18.39
C ILE A 47 4.26 -6.72 -18.32
N LEU A 48 3.23 -6.71 -17.47
CA LEU A 48 2.28 -7.82 -17.38
C LEU A 48 1.25 -7.83 -18.52
N LEU A 49 0.90 -6.66 -19.05
CA LEU A 49 0.01 -6.53 -20.22
C LEU A 49 0.71 -6.86 -21.54
N ASP A 50 2.03 -6.73 -21.62
CA ASP A 50 2.78 -7.14 -22.80
C ASP A 50 2.79 -8.67 -22.96
N THR A 51 1.96 -9.14 -23.88
CA THR A 51 1.80 -10.57 -24.17
C THR A 51 2.73 -11.10 -25.26
N SER A 52 3.59 -10.24 -25.83
CA SER A 52 4.49 -10.67 -26.90
C SER A 52 5.60 -11.57 -26.35
N ASP A 53 6.11 -12.54 -27.14
CA ASP A 53 7.27 -13.40 -26.81
C ASP A 53 7.32 -13.85 -25.32
N GLN A 54 6.28 -14.57 -24.88
CA GLN A 54 6.03 -14.95 -23.48
C GLN A 54 7.23 -15.67 -22.82
N ASP A 55 7.93 -16.51 -23.59
CA ASP A 55 9.05 -17.29 -23.08
C ASP A 55 10.24 -16.41 -22.70
N LYS A 56 10.54 -15.37 -23.49
CA LYS A 56 11.61 -14.41 -23.17
C LYS A 56 11.24 -13.52 -21.98
N ARG A 57 9.97 -13.21 -21.81
CA ARG A 57 9.47 -12.29 -20.77
C ARG A 57 9.11 -12.97 -19.45
N LYS A 58 9.23 -14.29 -19.32
CA LYS A 58 8.85 -15.03 -18.11
C LYS A 58 9.49 -14.48 -16.81
N VAL A 59 10.77 -14.12 -16.86
CA VAL A 59 11.48 -13.54 -15.70
C VAL A 59 11.00 -12.13 -15.39
N ASP A 60 10.79 -11.31 -16.40
CA ASP A 60 10.32 -9.93 -16.24
C ASP A 60 8.89 -9.90 -15.70
N ARG A 61 8.01 -10.77 -16.20
CA ARG A 61 6.64 -10.93 -15.69
C ARG A 61 6.64 -11.37 -14.24
N LYS A 62 7.44 -12.38 -13.87
CA LYS A 62 7.58 -12.80 -12.47
C LYS A 62 8.01 -11.63 -11.58
N ASN A 63 9.03 -10.89 -11.99
CA ASN A 63 9.51 -9.74 -11.21
C ASN A 63 8.45 -8.65 -11.11
N ALA A 64 7.76 -8.35 -12.22
CA ALA A 64 6.68 -7.37 -12.26
C ALA A 64 5.53 -7.74 -11.30
N THR A 65 5.11 -9.01 -11.27
CA THR A 65 4.13 -9.49 -10.30
C THR A 65 4.60 -9.26 -8.87
N MET A 66 5.83 -9.65 -8.53
CA MET A 66 6.38 -9.45 -7.18
C MET A 66 6.44 -7.97 -6.79
N PHE A 67 6.76 -7.09 -7.73
CA PHE A 67 6.76 -5.65 -7.49
C PHE A 67 5.35 -5.10 -7.29
N LEU A 68 4.36 -5.54 -8.08
CA LEU A 68 2.97 -5.10 -7.88
C LEU A 68 2.41 -5.54 -6.53
N LEU A 69 2.67 -6.79 -6.11
CA LEU A 69 2.28 -7.28 -4.78
C LEU A 69 2.82 -6.39 -3.65
N HIS A 70 4.06 -5.91 -3.78
CA HIS A 70 4.71 -5.07 -2.79
C HIS A 70 4.23 -3.60 -2.86
N LEU A 71 4.27 -3.01 -4.06
CA LEU A 71 4.03 -1.58 -4.26
C LEU A 71 2.57 -1.19 -4.03
N ILE A 72 1.60 -2.04 -4.35
CA ILE A 72 0.19 -1.75 -4.03
C ILE A 72 -0.01 -1.76 -2.50
N GLY A 73 0.69 -2.64 -1.78
CA GLY A 73 0.75 -2.60 -0.30
C GLY A 73 1.32 -1.29 0.22
N ASP A 74 2.52 -0.92 -0.25
CA ASP A 74 3.20 0.32 0.15
C ASP A 74 2.35 1.56 -0.16
N LEU A 75 1.65 1.60 -1.30
CA LEU A 75 0.80 2.73 -1.68
C LEU A 75 -0.30 3.02 -0.66
N HIS A 76 -0.75 2.01 0.07
CA HIS A 76 -1.80 2.15 1.08
C HIS A 76 -1.26 2.54 2.46
N GLN A 77 0.05 2.57 2.67
CA GLN A 77 0.68 3.13 3.86
C GLN A 77 0.80 4.65 3.67
N PRO A 78 0.06 5.48 4.45
CA PRO A 78 -0.05 6.92 4.20
C PRO A 78 1.28 7.67 4.01
N LEU A 79 2.32 7.30 4.78
CA LEU A 79 3.62 7.94 4.73
C LEU A 79 4.46 7.57 3.49
N HIS A 80 4.09 6.54 2.72
CA HIS A 80 4.71 6.28 1.40
C HIS A 80 4.15 7.19 0.31
N ALA A 81 3.03 7.87 0.57
CA ALA A 81 2.39 8.84 -0.33
C ALA A 81 2.69 10.29 0.06
N MET A 82 3.77 10.54 0.80
CA MET A 82 4.18 11.87 1.26
C MET A 82 5.70 12.06 1.18
N GLY A 83 6.13 13.29 0.89
CA GLY A 83 7.57 13.66 0.85
C GLY A 83 8.14 14.23 2.15
N PHE A 84 7.30 14.82 3.02
CA PHE A 84 7.71 15.48 4.27
C PHE A 84 8.61 14.58 5.13
N GLU A 85 9.79 15.10 5.51
CA GLU A 85 10.79 14.39 6.32
C GLU A 85 11.11 12.97 5.78
N GLU A 86 11.20 12.82 4.45
CA GLU A 86 11.39 11.52 3.77
C GLU A 86 10.31 10.50 4.16
N GLY A 87 9.03 10.89 4.02
CA GLY A 87 7.90 10.05 4.43
C GLY A 87 7.88 9.82 5.95
N GLY A 88 8.24 10.82 6.74
CA GLY A 88 8.31 10.70 8.21
C GLY A 88 9.50 9.90 8.74
N ASN A 89 10.49 9.53 7.92
CA ASN A 89 11.73 8.91 8.38
C ASN A 89 12.59 9.86 9.23
N GLY A 90 12.51 11.16 8.95
CA GLY A 90 13.17 12.23 9.71
C GLY A 90 12.46 12.62 11.00
N VAL A 91 11.16 12.30 11.14
CA VAL A 91 10.38 12.56 12.36
C VAL A 91 10.73 11.51 13.42
N LYS A 92 11.56 11.88 14.40
CA LYS A 92 11.87 11.00 15.55
C LYS A 92 10.66 10.92 16.48
N VAL A 93 10.42 9.73 17.02
CA VAL A 93 9.25 9.46 17.84
C VAL A 93 9.58 8.51 18.99
N CYS A 94 8.73 8.53 20.00
CA CYS A 94 8.79 7.62 21.13
C CYS A 94 7.73 6.52 21.00
N TRP A 95 8.09 5.30 21.38
CA TRP A 95 7.15 4.18 21.43
C TRP A 95 7.47 3.32 22.65
N ASN A 96 6.48 3.15 23.52
CA ASN A 96 6.56 2.38 24.76
C ASN A 96 7.60 2.97 25.74
N LYS A 97 7.19 4.05 26.42
CA LYS A 97 7.94 4.79 27.44
C LYS A 97 8.36 3.93 28.62
N GLU A 98 7.70 2.80 28.91
CA GLU A 98 8.18 1.89 29.96
C GLU A 98 9.60 1.38 29.68
N ARG A 99 9.98 1.27 28.40
CA ARG A 99 11.33 0.86 27.97
C ARG A 99 12.26 2.03 27.68
N ASN A 100 11.73 3.23 27.40
CA ASN A 100 12.50 4.47 27.26
C ASN A 100 11.76 5.66 27.91
N PRO A 101 11.87 5.84 29.24
CA PRO A 101 11.04 6.80 29.99
C PRO A 101 11.27 8.26 29.62
N THR A 102 12.46 8.59 29.12
CA THR A 102 12.82 9.97 28.75
C THR A 102 12.43 10.30 27.32
N CYS A 103 12.15 9.28 26.48
CA CYS A 103 11.99 9.42 25.03
C CYS A 103 13.18 10.08 24.31
N GLU A 104 14.26 10.39 25.04
CA GLU A 104 15.47 10.97 24.46
C GLU A 104 16.21 9.88 23.69
N HIS A 105 16.87 10.30 22.59
CA HIS A 105 17.70 9.42 21.74
C HIS A 105 16.98 8.19 21.16
N SER A 106 15.66 8.24 21.01
CA SER A 106 14.92 7.20 20.28
C SER A 106 15.41 7.15 18.82
N ASN A 107 15.90 5.99 18.39
CA ASN A 107 16.23 5.74 16.98
C ASN A 107 14.98 5.43 16.14
N LEU A 108 13.79 5.33 16.75
CA LEU A 108 12.55 5.13 16.03
C LEU A 108 12.12 6.42 15.32
N ASN A 109 11.47 6.23 14.19
CA ASN A 109 10.85 7.31 13.44
C ASN A 109 9.38 7.00 13.16
N LEU A 110 8.63 8.04 12.80
CA LEU A 110 7.20 7.94 12.52
C LEU A 110 6.91 6.89 11.44
N HIS A 111 7.73 6.84 10.38
CA HIS A 111 7.61 5.84 9.32
C HIS A 111 7.62 4.40 9.86
N SER A 112 8.62 4.06 10.68
CA SER A 112 8.77 2.73 11.28
C SER A 112 7.64 2.37 12.25
N VAL A 113 6.98 3.38 12.83
CA VAL A 113 5.80 3.16 13.69
C VAL A 113 4.62 2.68 12.84
N TRP A 114 4.39 3.31 11.69
CA TRP A 114 3.31 2.95 10.76
C TRP A 114 3.61 1.67 9.98
N ASP A 115 4.85 1.46 9.54
CA ASP A 115 5.26 0.24 8.82
C ASP A 115 5.13 -1.03 9.66
N GLY A 116 5.24 -0.93 11.00
CA GLY A 116 5.32 -2.13 11.83
C GLY A 116 4.77 -2.01 13.24
N ARG A 117 5.09 -0.96 14.01
CA ARG A 117 4.79 -0.92 15.46
C ARG A 117 3.29 -0.98 15.76
N ILE A 118 2.47 -0.24 15.02
CA ILE A 118 1.01 -0.23 15.17
C ILE A 118 0.46 -1.64 14.89
N ILE A 119 0.83 -2.24 13.77
CA ILE A 119 0.36 -3.56 13.36
C ILE A 119 0.84 -4.65 14.31
N HIS A 120 2.12 -4.67 14.68
CA HIS A 120 2.65 -5.63 15.65
C HIS A 120 1.89 -5.52 16.98
N LYS A 121 1.66 -4.31 17.50
CA LYS A 121 0.88 -4.14 18.74
C LYS A 121 -0.57 -4.60 18.57
N LEU A 122 -1.24 -4.23 17.48
CA LEU A 122 -2.62 -4.66 17.18
C LEU A 122 -2.74 -6.18 17.14
N ARG A 123 -1.72 -6.87 16.61
CA ARG A 123 -1.68 -8.33 16.49
C ARG A 123 -1.07 -9.03 17.71
N GLY A 124 -0.75 -8.30 18.78
CA GLY A 124 -0.14 -8.87 19.98
C GLY A 124 1.27 -9.44 19.75
N LEU A 125 1.97 -8.96 18.72
CA LEU A 125 3.30 -9.38 18.32
C LEU A 125 4.39 -8.49 18.94
N PRO A 126 5.60 -9.02 19.17
CA PRO A 126 6.73 -8.22 19.60
C PRO A 126 7.18 -7.27 18.48
N ALA A 127 7.82 -6.18 18.88
CA ALA A 127 8.44 -5.18 18.00
C ALA A 127 9.43 -5.74 16.96
N SER A 128 9.98 -6.92 17.19
CA SER A 128 10.79 -7.65 16.21
C SER A 128 10.66 -9.12 16.50
N MET A 129 10.50 -9.91 15.44
CA MET A 129 10.46 -11.36 15.48
C MET A 129 11.15 -11.94 14.24
N ASP A 130 11.37 -13.24 14.25
CA ASP A 130 11.89 -13.95 13.10
C ASP A 130 10.84 -14.06 11.98
N ASN A 131 11.31 -13.92 10.75
CA ASN A 131 10.48 -13.91 9.54
C ASN A 131 9.51 -15.11 9.43
N PRO A 132 9.88 -16.36 9.78
CA PRO A 132 8.94 -17.48 9.73
C PRO A 132 7.71 -17.30 10.61
N ARG A 133 7.89 -16.80 11.84
CA ARG A 133 6.76 -16.58 12.77
C ARG A 133 5.92 -15.38 12.33
N GLU A 134 6.54 -14.32 11.84
CA GLU A 134 5.83 -13.17 11.30
C GLU A 134 4.93 -13.58 10.12
N LYS A 135 5.43 -14.43 9.22
CA LYS A 135 4.63 -14.97 8.09
C LYS A 135 3.42 -15.76 8.54
N VAL A 136 3.55 -16.58 9.60
CA VAL A 136 2.41 -17.34 10.14
C VAL A 136 1.35 -16.38 10.69
N ALA A 137 1.77 -15.38 11.46
CA ALA A 137 0.86 -14.37 12.01
C ALA A 137 0.20 -13.53 10.90
N ALA A 138 0.98 -13.12 9.89
CA ALA A 138 0.49 -12.38 8.74
C ALA A 138 -0.54 -13.19 7.94
N LYS A 139 -0.32 -14.51 7.73
CA LYS A 139 -1.29 -15.38 7.07
C LYS A 139 -2.60 -15.47 7.86
N GLN A 140 -2.52 -15.72 9.17
CA GLN A 140 -3.71 -15.77 10.03
C GLN A 140 -4.50 -14.46 9.98
N TRP A 141 -3.80 -13.33 10.02
CA TRP A 141 -4.44 -12.03 9.92
C TRP A 141 -5.05 -11.78 8.53
N ALA A 142 -4.38 -12.17 7.45
CA ALA A 142 -4.93 -12.09 6.09
C ALA A 142 -6.22 -12.91 5.95
N ASP A 143 -6.28 -14.13 6.52
CA ASP A 143 -7.49 -14.95 6.55
C ASP A 143 -8.64 -14.20 7.27
N GLU A 144 -8.38 -13.58 8.42
CA GLU A 144 -9.37 -12.78 9.16
C GLU A 144 -9.87 -11.55 8.37
N LEU A 145 -8.95 -10.82 7.74
CA LEU A 145 -9.28 -9.65 6.92
C LEU A 145 -10.09 -10.04 5.68
N PHE A 146 -9.77 -11.18 5.06
CA PHE A 146 -10.52 -11.70 3.93
C PHE A 146 -11.96 -12.03 4.29
N GLU A 147 -12.19 -12.79 5.37
CA GLU A 147 -13.54 -13.10 5.85
C GLU A 147 -14.34 -11.82 6.17
N ARG A 148 -13.69 -10.83 6.78
CA ARG A 148 -14.30 -9.54 7.06
C ARG A 148 -14.65 -8.78 5.77
N ALA A 149 -13.74 -8.75 4.79
CA ALA A 149 -13.97 -8.10 3.50
C ALA A 149 -15.16 -8.72 2.77
N GLN A 150 -15.26 -10.06 2.74
CA GLN A 150 -16.42 -10.76 2.15
C GLN A 150 -17.73 -10.39 2.84
N SER A 151 -17.74 -10.29 4.17
CA SER A 151 -18.95 -9.92 4.92
C SER A 151 -19.41 -8.47 4.70
N ARG A 152 -18.49 -7.61 4.23
CA ARG A 152 -18.70 -6.17 3.97
C ARG A 152 -18.74 -5.82 2.49
N ALA A 153 -18.71 -6.82 1.61
CA ALA A 153 -18.77 -6.58 0.17
C ALA A 153 -20.07 -5.83 -0.16
N THR A 154 -19.93 -4.70 -0.85
CA THR A 154 -21.06 -3.85 -1.25
C THR A 154 -20.92 -3.52 -2.72
N THR A 155 -22.01 -3.14 -3.37
CA THR A 155 -21.95 -2.60 -4.73
C THR A 155 -21.11 -1.32 -4.75
N ASN A 156 -20.08 -1.26 -5.60
CA ASN A 156 -19.09 -0.18 -5.67
C ASN A 156 -18.09 -0.15 -4.47
N GLY A 157 -17.74 -1.32 -3.94
CA GLY A 157 -16.66 -1.45 -2.98
C GLY A 157 -15.27 -1.32 -3.64
N PRO A 158 -14.18 -1.33 -2.85
CA PRO A 158 -12.81 -1.30 -3.38
C PRO A 158 -12.49 -2.42 -4.39
N GLU A 159 -13.25 -3.51 -4.37
CA GLU A 159 -13.19 -4.62 -5.33
C GLU A 159 -13.70 -4.28 -6.74
N ASP A 160 -14.56 -3.26 -6.86
CA ASP A 160 -15.16 -2.81 -8.12
C ASP A 160 -14.41 -1.57 -8.67
N GLU A 161 -13.53 -0.97 -7.88
CA GLU A 161 -12.68 0.12 -8.33
C GLU A 161 -11.67 -0.37 -9.37
N CYS A 162 -11.38 0.48 -10.34
CA CYS A 162 -10.17 0.33 -11.16
C CYS A 162 -10.08 -0.98 -11.97
N ALA A 163 -11.23 -1.46 -12.45
CA ALA A 163 -11.34 -2.62 -13.32
C ALA A 163 -10.72 -2.41 -14.72
N ASP A 164 -10.53 -1.16 -15.17
CA ASP A 164 -9.85 -0.85 -16.43
C ASP A 164 -8.39 -0.44 -16.18
N VAL A 165 -7.48 -1.39 -16.41
CA VAL A 165 -6.04 -1.16 -16.23
C VAL A 165 -5.44 -0.32 -17.37
N THR A 166 -6.16 -0.09 -18.47
CA THR A 166 -5.70 0.84 -19.54
C THR A 166 -5.81 2.31 -19.12
N ALA A 167 -6.73 2.62 -18.20
CA ALA A 167 -6.86 3.92 -17.53
C ALA A 167 -6.07 3.96 -16.21
N GLY A 168 -5.06 3.09 -16.04
CA GLY A 168 -4.47 2.86 -14.73
C GLY A 168 -3.82 4.06 -14.06
N GLU A 169 -3.42 5.08 -14.80
CA GLU A 169 -2.89 6.31 -14.21
C GLU A 169 -3.91 6.99 -13.29
N GLU A 170 -5.16 7.16 -13.75
CA GLU A 170 -6.22 7.80 -12.96
C GLU A 170 -6.47 7.02 -11.66
N CYS A 171 -6.52 5.70 -11.77
CA CYS A 171 -6.74 4.77 -10.67
C CYS A 171 -5.63 4.80 -9.62
N ILE A 172 -4.38 4.65 -10.04
CA ILE A 172 -3.27 4.67 -9.11
C ILE A 172 -3.13 6.05 -8.45
N LEU A 173 -3.40 7.14 -9.18
CA LEU A 173 -3.43 8.48 -8.62
C LEU A 173 -4.55 8.68 -7.62
N GLN A 174 -5.74 8.11 -7.83
CA GLN A 174 -6.82 8.13 -6.85
C GLN A 174 -6.36 7.49 -5.54
N TRP A 175 -5.83 6.26 -5.59
CA TRP A 175 -5.35 5.58 -4.39
C TRP A 175 -4.19 6.33 -3.71
N THR A 176 -3.30 6.95 -4.48
CA THR A 176 -2.21 7.79 -3.95
C THR A 176 -2.76 8.99 -3.19
N LYS A 177 -3.74 9.70 -3.75
CA LYS A 177 -4.38 10.87 -3.12
C LYS A 177 -5.13 10.50 -1.86
N GLU A 178 -5.84 9.37 -1.87
CA GLU A 178 -6.51 8.85 -0.68
C GLU A 178 -5.50 8.58 0.45
N SER A 179 -4.42 7.85 0.17
CA SER A 179 -3.38 7.57 1.17
C SER A 179 -2.70 8.83 1.68
N ASN A 180 -2.40 9.80 0.81
CA ASN A 180 -1.82 11.08 1.20
C ASN A 180 -2.76 11.90 2.11
N ALA A 181 -4.07 11.92 1.80
CA ALA A 181 -5.06 12.63 2.62
C ALA A 181 -5.18 12.07 4.06
N LEU A 182 -4.88 10.78 4.25
CA LEU A 182 -4.81 10.15 5.57
C LEU A 182 -3.68 10.73 6.43
N VAL A 183 -2.64 11.32 5.82
CA VAL A 183 -1.57 11.93 6.59
C VAL A 183 -2.08 13.13 7.38
N CYS A 184 -2.79 14.05 6.73
CA CYS A 184 -3.32 15.23 7.41
C CYS A 184 -4.47 14.89 8.37
N SER A 185 -5.34 13.96 7.98
CA SER A 185 -6.53 13.62 8.77
C SER A 185 -6.26 12.70 9.95
N HIS A 186 -5.17 11.91 9.92
CA HIS A 186 -4.88 10.92 10.96
C HIS A 186 -3.42 10.96 11.42
N VAL A 187 -2.47 10.66 10.53
CA VAL A 187 -1.06 10.44 10.89
C VAL A 187 -0.44 11.64 11.63
N LEU A 188 -0.67 12.85 11.11
CA LEU A 188 -0.16 14.11 11.63
C LEU A 188 -1.28 15.05 12.08
N ALA A 189 -2.50 14.56 12.27
CA ALA A 189 -3.66 15.37 12.66
C ALA A 189 -3.42 16.22 13.93
N ARG A 190 -2.66 15.68 14.88
CA ARG A 190 -2.25 16.37 16.12
C ARG A 190 -0.99 17.25 15.97
N GLY A 191 -0.42 17.29 14.77
CA GLY A 191 0.78 18.04 14.39
C GLY A 191 2.09 17.32 14.71
N VAL A 192 3.15 17.70 13.99
CA VAL A 192 4.50 17.12 14.13
C VAL A 192 5.05 17.23 15.56
N LYS A 193 4.78 18.34 16.25
CA LYS A 193 5.21 18.54 17.65
C LYS A 193 4.56 17.57 18.63
N PHE A 194 3.33 17.11 18.35
CA PHE A 194 2.68 16.12 19.18
C PHE A 194 3.36 14.76 19.01
N VAL A 195 3.58 14.34 17.75
CA VAL A 195 4.16 13.01 17.48
C VAL A 195 5.62 12.89 17.97
N ASP A 196 6.37 13.99 17.96
CA ASP A 196 7.75 14.07 18.45
C ASP A 196 7.84 13.95 19.98
N LYS A 197 6.89 14.55 20.72
CA LYS A 197 6.99 14.69 22.18
C LYS A 197 6.24 13.63 22.99
N ASN A 198 5.35 12.87 22.37
CA ASN A 198 4.47 11.93 23.06
C ASN A 198 4.87 10.47 22.82
N ASP A 199 4.38 9.59 23.70
CA ASP A 199 4.47 8.15 23.44
C ASP A 199 3.39 7.76 22.44
N LEU A 200 3.80 7.33 21.25
CA LEU A 200 2.85 6.96 20.22
C LEU A 200 2.21 5.60 20.45
N SER A 201 2.66 4.85 21.46
CA SER A 201 2.07 3.56 21.81
C SER A 201 0.79 3.67 22.63
N GLU A 202 0.37 4.87 23.06
CA GLU A 202 -0.83 5.06 23.88
C GLU A 202 -2.00 5.62 23.06
N GLU A 203 -2.41 6.87 23.32
CA GLU A 203 -3.56 7.53 22.69
C GLU A 203 -3.43 7.56 21.17
N TYR A 204 -2.24 7.89 20.65
CA TYR A 204 -1.98 7.89 19.21
C TYR A 204 -2.22 6.51 18.56
N TYR A 205 -1.81 5.44 19.23
CA TYR A 205 -2.04 4.08 18.76
C TYR A 205 -3.54 3.76 18.73
N GLU A 206 -4.28 4.10 19.80
CA GLU A 206 -5.72 3.86 19.86
C GLU A 206 -6.48 4.59 18.75
N GLU A 207 -6.08 5.81 18.42
CA GLU A 207 -6.68 6.62 17.34
C GLU A 207 -6.41 6.07 15.94
N ASN A 208 -5.27 5.41 15.71
CA ASN A 208 -4.80 5.07 14.36
C ASN A 208 -4.82 3.56 14.05
N LYS A 209 -4.97 2.68 15.04
CA LYS A 209 -4.87 1.22 14.82
C LYS A 209 -5.94 0.67 13.87
N GLU A 210 -7.16 1.20 13.93
CA GLU A 210 -8.27 0.74 13.08
C GLU A 210 -8.04 1.17 11.64
N LEU A 211 -7.59 2.41 11.42
CA LEU A 211 -7.21 2.90 10.10
C LEU A 211 -6.05 2.09 9.51
N ALA A 212 -5.02 1.81 10.30
CA ALA A 212 -3.89 1.02 9.82
C ALA A 212 -4.32 -0.39 9.37
N GLU A 213 -5.23 -1.03 10.10
CA GLU A 213 -5.81 -2.32 9.70
C GLU A 213 -6.70 -2.20 8.45
N GLU A 214 -7.51 -1.14 8.38
CA GLU A 214 -8.37 -0.86 7.22
C GLU A 214 -7.54 -0.69 5.94
N GLN A 215 -6.44 0.06 6.00
CA GLN A 215 -5.56 0.28 4.85
C GLN A 215 -4.90 -1.01 4.36
N VAL A 216 -4.53 -1.91 5.26
CA VAL A 216 -4.00 -3.24 4.88
C VAL A 216 -5.08 -4.08 4.19
N ALA A 217 -6.32 -4.07 4.72
CA ALA A 217 -7.43 -4.77 4.08
C ALA A 217 -7.74 -4.18 2.69
N LYS A 218 -7.79 -2.85 2.58
CA LYS A 218 -8.04 -2.12 1.33
C LYS A 218 -6.98 -2.42 0.27
N ALA A 219 -5.70 -2.46 0.68
CA ALA A 219 -4.60 -2.83 -0.20
C ALA A 219 -4.77 -4.24 -0.78
N GLY A 220 -5.15 -5.21 0.06
CA GLY A 220 -5.38 -6.60 -0.37
C GLY A 220 -6.52 -6.73 -1.37
N VAL A 221 -7.65 -6.09 -1.11
CA VAL A 221 -8.82 -6.11 -2.01
C VAL A 221 -8.50 -5.45 -3.35
N ARG A 222 -7.89 -4.25 -3.33
CA ARG A 222 -7.50 -3.53 -4.56
C ARG A 222 -6.44 -4.26 -5.35
N LEU A 223 -5.47 -4.90 -4.70
CA LEU A 223 -4.47 -5.74 -5.36
C LEU A 223 -5.13 -6.91 -6.08
N ALA A 224 -6.07 -7.60 -5.44
CA ALA A 224 -6.80 -8.70 -6.07
C ALA A 224 -7.63 -8.22 -7.27
N ALA A 225 -8.33 -7.10 -7.15
CA ALA A 225 -9.08 -6.50 -8.25
C ALA A 225 -8.15 -6.11 -9.43
N TRP A 226 -7.03 -5.48 -9.13
CA TRP A 226 -6.03 -5.06 -10.14
C TRP A 226 -5.44 -6.26 -10.89
N LEU A 227 -5.06 -7.32 -10.18
CA LEU A 227 -4.54 -8.55 -10.80
C LEU A 227 -5.59 -9.27 -11.64
N ASN A 228 -6.85 -9.30 -11.20
CA ASN A 228 -7.96 -9.84 -11.98
C ASN A 228 -8.16 -9.05 -13.28
N ALA A 229 -8.15 -7.71 -13.21
CA ALA A 229 -8.27 -6.86 -14.39
C ALA A 229 -7.11 -7.06 -15.39
N ILE A 230 -5.87 -7.17 -14.91
CA ILE A 230 -4.71 -7.51 -15.74
C ILE A 230 -4.92 -8.88 -16.40
N ALA A 231 -5.37 -9.88 -15.63
CA ALA A 231 -5.59 -11.24 -16.12
C ALA A 231 -6.67 -11.29 -17.19
N GLU A 232 -7.76 -10.52 -17.04
CA GLU A 232 -8.83 -10.41 -18.03
C GLU A 232 -8.33 -9.78 -19.33
N GLN A 233 -7.50 -8.73 -19.27
CA GLN A 233 -6.97 -8.06 -20.47
C GLN A 233 -5.97 -8.89 -21.28
N ILE A 234 -5.26 -9.82 -20.64
CA ILE A 234 -4.29 -10.69 -21.34
C ILE A 234 -4.89 -12.01 -21.83
N GLN A 235 -6.17 -12.28 -21.56
CA GLN A 235 -6.83 -13.43 -22.13
C GLN A 235 -6.99 -13.25 -23.65
N PRO A 236 -6.62 -14.25 -24.47
CA PRO A 236 -6.90 -14.20 -25.91
C PRO A 236 -8.41 -14.12 -26.12
N GLU A 237 -8.87 -13.28 -27.06
CA GLU A 237 -10.28 -13.28 -27.47
C GLU A 237 -10.67 -14.71 -27.89
N GLU A 238 -11.61 -15.33 -27.17
CA GLU A 238 -12.25 -16.53 -27.66
C GLU A 238 -13.02 -16.14 -28.93
N HIS A 239 -12.50 -16.55 -30.10
CA HIS A 239 -13.28 -16.52 -31.32
C HIS A 239 -14.59 -17.28 -31.07
N GLU A 240 -15.72 -16.57 -31.01
CA GLU A 240 -17.05 -17.16 -30.94
C GLU A 240 -17.29 -18.02 -32.19
N GLY A 241 -16.91 -19.29 -32.08
CA GLY A 241 -17.09 -20.34 -33.07
C GLY A 241 -17.84 -21.50 -32.44
N HIS A 242 -19.15 -21.32 -32.27
CA HIS A 242 -20.20 -22.34 -32.19
C HIS A 242 -20.13 -23.46 -31.13
N LEU A 243 -21.25 -23.59 -30.41
CA LEU A 243 -21.72 -24.66 -29.50
C LEU A 243 -21.30 -24.55 -28.03
N GLY A 244 -22.30 -24.21 -27.22
CA GLY A 244 -22.18 -23.83 -25.84
C GLY A 244 -21.61 -24.91 -24.92
N MET A 245 -20.60 -24.50 -24.18
CA MET A 245 -20.39 -24.91 -22.80
C MET A 245 -19.97 -23.67 -22.03
N ALA A 246 -20.68 -23.35 -20.95
CA ALA A 246 -20.35 -22.23 -20.08
C ALA A 246 -18.96 -22.44 -19.48
N SER A 247 -17.98 -21.68 -19.96
CA SER A 247 -16.63 -21.63 -19.39
C SER A 247 -16.70 -20.90 -18.04
N LYS A 248 -16.31 -21.58 -16.96
CA LYS A 248 -16.19 -20.98 -15.64
C LYS A 248 -15.03 -19.99 -15.67
N LYS A 249 -15.35 -18.69 -15.69
CA LYS A 249 -14.39 -17.60 -15.47
C LYS A 249 -13.63 -17.87 -14.17
N GLY A 250 -12.32 -18.12 -14.28
CA GLY A 250 -11.44 -18.22 -13.12
C GLY A 250 -11.18 -16.83 -12.56
N LYS A 251 -12.06 -16.34 -11.70
CA LYS A 251 -11.80 -15.17 -10.86
C LYS A 251 -10.75 -15.61 -9.84
N VAL A 252 -9.62 -14.91 -9.72
CA VAL A 252 -8.72 -15.12 -8.57
C VAL A 252 -9.52 -14.65 -7.36
N MET A 253 -9.93 -15.61 -6.55
CA MET A 253 -10.59 -15.32 -5.29
C MET A 253 -9.49 -14.94 -4.31
N ILE A 254 -9.78 -14.05 -3.37
CA ILE A 254 -8.79 -13.54 -2.40
C ILE A 254 -8.14 -14.69 -1.58
N GLY A 255 -8.72 -15.89 -1.55
CA GLY A 255 -8.14 -17.10 -0.94
C GLY A 255 -7.19 -17.95 -1.82
N ASP A 256 -6.95 -17.56 -3.08
CA ASP A 256 -6.07 -18.29 -4.02
C ASP A 256 -4.59 -17.81 -4.00
N LEU A 257 -4.27 -16.81 -3.16
CA LEU A 257 -2.92 -16.26 -2.93
C LEU A 257 -2.31 -16.77 -1.61
#